data_AF-A0A259M2E4-F1
#
_entry.id   AF-A0A259M2E4-F1
#
_cell.length_a   1.000
_cell.length_b   1.000
_cell.length_c   1.000
_cell.angle_alpha   90.00
_cell.angle_beta   90.00
_cell.angle_gamma   90.00
#
_symmetry.space_group_name_H-M   'P 1'
#
loop_
_entity.id
_entity.type
_entity.pdbx_description
1 polymer ?
#
loop_
_entity_poly.entity_id
_entity_poly.type
_entity_poly.pdbx_seq_one_letter_code
_entity_poly.pdbx_strand_id
1 'polypeptide(L)'
;MSGTVTAQMLADWALAQDGLPLIYTSADPAVVADAQTRFGKDRVASRIEALFADLARALVAGGVTRLISAGGETSGAVVEGLDLTALEIGPEIDPGVPMIRALGNLVLALKSGNFGGPDFFARAAAMMEGGR
;
A
#
# COMPACT_ATOMS: atom_id res chain seq x y z
N MET A 1 -8.84 -12.04 14.52
CA MET A 1 -9.03 -11.96 13.06
C MET A 1 -9.60 -13.29 12.60
N SER A 2 -10.85 -13.32 12.14
CA SER A 2 -11.62 -14.55 11.83
C SER A 2 -11.09 -15.39 10.67
N GLY A 3 -9.96 -15.04 10.05
CA GLY A 3 -9.41 -15.75 8.88
C GLY A 3 -10.26 -15.63 7.61
N THR A 4 -11.27 -14.77 7.61
CA THR A 4 -12.25 -14.65 6.52
C THR A 4 -11.88 -13.64 5.45
N VAL A 5 -10.81 -12.85 5.63
CA VAL A 5 -10.33 -11.87 4.65
C VAL A 5 -8.93 -12.27 4.20
N THR A 6 -8.76 -12.52 2.91
CA THR A 6 -7.47 -12.87 2.29
C THR A 6 -7.02 -11.75 1.36
N ALA A 7 -5.72 -11.73 1.04
CA ALA A 7 -5.17 -10.81 0.05
C ALA A 7 -5.86 -10.94 -1.32
N GLN A 8 -6.17 -12.17 -1.75
CA GLN A 8 -6.87 -12.39 -3.02
C GLN A 8 -8.28 -11.79 -3.01
N MET A 9 -9.05 -11.98 -1.93
CA MET A 9 -10.39 -11.37 -1.83
C MET A 9 -10.34 -9.85 -1.89
N LEU A 10 -9.33 -9.25 -1.26
CA LEU A 10 -9.10 -7.80 -1.31
C LEU A 10 -8.68 -7.33 -2.71
N ALA A 11 -7.82 -8.10 -3.39
CA ALA A 11 -7.41 -7.82 -4.76
C ALA A 11 -8.59 -7.91 -5.73
N ASP A 12 -9.37 -8.99 -5.67
CA ASP A 12 -10.56 -9.19 -6.50
C ASP A 12 -11.57 -8.06 -6.29
N TRP A 13 -11.79 -7.66 -5.03
CA TRP A 13 -12.65 -6.52 -4.71
C TRP A 13 -12.13 -5.23 -5.34
N ALA A 14 -10.84 -4.93 -5.17
CA ALA A 14 -10.23 -3.70 -5.69
C ALA A 14 -10.24 -3.65 -7.23
N LEU A 15 -9.94 -4.76 -7.90
CA LEU A 15 -9.95 -4.87 -9.37
C LEU A 15 -11.36 -4.73 -9.97
N ALA A 16 -12.40 -4.98 -9.18
CA ALA A 16 -13.79 -4.80 -9.60
C ALA A 16 -14.34 -3.38 -9.37
N GLN A 17 -13.57 -2.47 -8.75
CA GLN A 17 -14.01 -1.09 -8.52
C GLN A 17 -13.63 -0.17 -9.69
N ASP A 18 -14.47 0.83 -9.94
CA ASP A 18 -14.09 1.99 -10.73
C ASP A 18 -13.32 3.00 -9.86
N GLY A 19 -12.31 3.66 -10.44
CA GLY A 19 -11.57 4.74 -9.77
C GLY A 19 -10.39 4.25 -8.91
N LEU A 20 -10.22 4.86 -7.73
CA LEU A 20 -9.07 4.62 -6.83
C LEU A 20 -9.53 3.90 -5.55
N PRO A 21 -9.63 2.56 -5.54
CA PRO A 21 -10.03 1.82 -4.35
C PRO A 21 -9.00 1.99 -3.22
N LEU A 22 -9.48 2.17 -1.99
CA LEU A 22 -8.66 2.35 -0.80
C LEU A 22 -8.85 1.18 0.18
N ILE A 23 -7.76 0.53 0.55
CA ILE A 23 -7.73 -0.54 1.55
C ILE A 23 -6.84 -0.08 2.70
N TYR A 24 -7.39 -0.07 3.91
CA TYR A 24 -6.67 0.40 5.10
C TYR A 24 -6.97 -0.48 6.32
N THR A 25 -6.00 -0.55 7.23
CA THR A 25 -6.12 -1.25 8.52
C THR A 25 -6.15 -0.29 9.70
N SER A 26 -6.15 1.03 9.47
CA SER A 26 -6.35 2.01 10.53
C SER A 26 -7.72 1.82 11.17
N ALA A 27 -7.70 1.59 12.47
CA ALA A 27 -8.87 1.51 13.32
C ALA A 27 -8.71 2.52 14.47
N ASP A 28 -9.78 2.72 15.23
CA ASP A 28 -9.70 3.47 16.48
C ASP A 28 -8.54 2.94 17.35
N PRO A 29 -7.70 3.82 17.95
CA PRO A 29 -6.61 3.41 18.83
C PRO A 29 -7.01 2.40 19.90
N ALA A 30 -8.24 2.47 20.43
CA ALA A 30 -8.75 1.51 21.39
C ALA A 30 -8.94 0.11 20.79
N VAL A 31 -9.38 0.02 19.53
CA VAL A 31 -9.54 -1.25 18.80
C VAL A 31 -8.17 -1.86 18.47
N VAL A 32 -7.21 -1.01 18.08
CA VAL A 32 -5.83 -1.44 17.86
C VAL A 32 -5.22 -1.96 19.16
N ALA A 33 -5.40 -1.25 20.26
CA ALA A 33 -4.91 -1.66 21.57
C ALA A 33 -5.51 -2.99 22.03
N ASP A 34 -6.83 -3.19 21.91
CA ASP A 34 -7.48 -4.48 22.25
C ASP A 34 -6.90 -5.63 21.41
N ALA A 35 -6.74 -5.42 20.10
CA ALA A 35 -6.16 -6.43 19.22
C ALA A 35 -4.71 -6.76 19.60
N GLN A 36 -3.89 -5.75 19.93
CA GLN A 36 -2.51 -5.94 20.36
C GLN A 36 -2.42 -6.65 21.70
N THR A 37 -3.30 -6.35 22.67
CA THR A 37 -3.36 -7.04 23.96
C THR A 37 -3.76 -8.50 23.80
N ARG A 38 -4.77 -8.79 22.97
CA ARG A 38 -5.31 -10.14 22.80
C ARG A 38 -4.43 -11.03 21.93
N PHE A 39 -3.76 -10.45 20.94
CA PHE A 39 -3.01 -11.21 19.94
C PHE A 39 -1.51 -10.96 19.92
N GLY A 40 -0.98 -10.05 20.72
CA GLY A 40 0.42 -9.65 20.70
C GLY A 40 0.71 -8.62 19.62
N LYS A 41 1.35 -7.51 19.99
CA LYS A 41 1.64 -6.38 19.11
C LYS A 41 2.37 -6.79 17.83
N ASP A 42 3.50 -7.49 17.99
CA ASP A 42 4.35 -7.87 16.86
C ASP A 42 3.65 -8.86 15.92
N ARG A 43 2.82 -9.76 16.47
CA ARG A 43 2.04 -10.71 15.69
C ARG A 43 0.92 -10.03 14.89
N VAL A 44 0.33 -8.95 15.42
CA VAL A 44 -0.66 -8.15 14.68
C VAL A 44 0.03 -7.36 13.57
N ALA A 45 1.15 -6.69 13.87
CA ALA A 45 1.92 -5.91 12.90
C ALA A 45 2.39 -6.78 11.73
N SER A 46 3.12 -7.86 12.01
CA SER A 46 3.62 -8.81 10.99
C SER A 46 2.50 -9.42 10.13
N ARG A 47 1.33 -9.69 10.70
CA ARG A 47 0.19 -10.19 9.91
C ARG A 47 -0.39 -9.14 8.96
N ILE A 48 -0.40 -7.87 9.38
CA ILE A 48 -0.85 -6.76 8.54
C ILE A 48 0.16 -6.52 7.41
N GLU A 49 1.45 -6.51 7.74
CA GLU A 49 2.54 -6.38 6.76
C GLU A 49 2.48 -7.51 5.72
N ALA A 50 2.37 -8.77 6.16
CA ALA A 50 2.23 -9.91 5.26
C ALA A 50 0.98 -9.82 4.37
N LEU A 51 -0.15 -9.37 4.92
CA LEU A 51 -1.37 -9.17 4.14
C LEU A 51 -1.17 -8.13 3.03
N PHE A 52 -0.51 -7.01 3.31
CA PHE A 52 -0.27 -5.97 2.31
C PHE A 52 0.79 -6.38 1.28
N ALA A 53 1.80 -7.14 1.68
CA ALA A 53 2.77 -7.75 0.76
C ALA A 53 2.08 -8.71 -0.23
N ASP A 54 1.21 -9.59 0.27
CA ASP A 54 0.42 -10.52 -0.54
C ASP A 54 -0.56 -9.79 -1.46
N LEU A 55 -1.20 -8.74 -0.94
CA LEU A 55 -2.15 -7.93 -1.70
C LEU A 55 -1.46 -7.18 -2.84
N ALA A 56 -0.30 -6.56 -2.59
CA ALA A 56 0.46 -5.87 -3.63
C ALA A 56 0.83 -6.84 -4.77
N ARG A 57 1.30 -8.05 -4.44
CA ARG A 57 1.56 -9.10 -5.43
C ARG A 57 0.34 -9.46 -6.25
N ALA A 58 -0.79 -9.71 -5.59
CA ALA A 58 -2.04 -10.08 -6.25
C ALA A 58 -2.55 -8.97 -7.18
N LEU A 59 -2.47 -7.70 -6.76
CA LEU A 59 -2.86 -6.55 -7.57
C LEU A 59 -1.97 -6.39 -8.81
N VAL A 60 -0.65 -6.47 -8.67
CA VAL A 60 0.28 -6.37 -9.80
C VAL A 60 0.10 -7.54 -10.77
N ALA A 61 -0.08 -8.76 -10.25
CA ALA A 61 -0.41 -9.94 -11.07
C ALA A 61 -1.76 -9.78 -11.80
N GLY A 62 -2.71 -9.07 -11.20
CA GLY A 62 -3.99 -8.68 -11.79
C GLY A 62 -3.92 -7.54 -12.80
N GLY A 63 -2.73 -7.01 -13.10
CA GLY A 63 -2.52 -5.97 -14.11
C GLY A 63 -2.49 -4.54 -13.58
N VAL A 64 -2.48 -4.33 -12.27
CA VAL A 64 -2.31 -2.99 -11.69
C VAL A 64 -0.90 -2.49 -11.97
N THR A 65 -0.82 -1.29 -12.56
CA THR A 65 0.44 -0.62 -12.90
C THR A 65 0.75 0.59 -12.02
N ARG A 66 -0.13 0.92 -11.06
CA ARG A 66 0.01 2.07 -10.17
C ARG A 66 -0.42 1.69 -8.76
N LEU A 67 0.47 1.86 -7.77
CA LEU A 67 0.16 1.61 -6.36
C LEU A 67 0.59 2.79 -5.49
N ILE A 68 -0.24 3.13 -4.51
CA ILE A 68 0.06 4.14 -3.50
C ILE A 68 -0.04 3.45 -2.13
N SER A 69 1.03 3.48 -1.34
CA SER A 69 1.06 2.95 0.02
C SER A 69 1.26 4.06 1.05
N ALA A 70 0.71 3.87 2.24
CA ALA A 70 0.87 4.79 3.36
C ALA A 70 1.24 4.02 4.64
N GLY A 71 2.28 4.51 5.34
CA GLY A 71 2.90 3.86 6.49
C GLY A 71 4.28 3.30 6.14
N GLY A 72 5.26 3.47 7.02
CA GLY A 72 6.65 3.07 6.75
C GLY A 72 6.78 1.55 6.63
N GLU A 73 6.23 0.85 7.61
CA GLU A 73 6.20 -0.61 7.71
C GLU A 73 5.37 -1.22 6.57
N THR A 74 4.20 -0.66 6.27
CA THR A 74 3.39 -1.08 5.12
C THR A 74 4.12 -0.91 3.80
N SER A 75 4.81 0.24 3.61
CA SER A 75 5.55 0.50 2.37
C SER A 75 6.75 -0.44 2.25
N GLY A 76 7.44 -0.73 3.35
CA GLY A 76 8.50 -1.74 3.39
C GLY A 76 7.99 -3.11 2.97
N ALA A 77 6.88 -3.56 3.57
CA ALA A 77 6.26 -4.85 3.24
C ALA A 77 5.80 -4.95 1.77
N VAL A 78 5.31 -3.85 1.17
CA VAL A 78 4.96 -3.80 -0.26
C VAL A 78 6.20 -3.95 -1.14
N VAL A 79 7.29 -3.24 -0.82
CA VAL A 79 8.56 -3.31 -1.56
C VAL A 79 9.16 -4.71 -1.47
N GLU A 80 9.21 -5.28 -0.27
CA GLU A 80 9.71 -6.64 -0.02
C GLU A 80 8.83 -7.70 -0.70
N GLY A 81 7.51 -7.57 -0.59
CA GLY A 81 6.54 -8.49 -1.17
C GLY A 81 6.61 -8.55 -2.70
N LEU A 82 6.89 -7.43 -3.35
CA LEU A 82 7.04 -7.34 -4.80
C LEU A 82 8.45 -7.72 -5.30
N ASP A 83 9.38 -8.05 -4.40
CA ASP A 83 10.78 -8.36 -4.72
C ASP A 83 11.44 -7.27 -5.60
N LEU A 84 11.25 -6.01 -5.22
CA LEU A 84 11.76 -4.87 -5.97
C LEU A 84 13.27 -4.74 -5.77
N THR A 85 14.04 -5.14 -6.78
CA THR A 85 15.51 -5.09 -6.74
C THR A 85 16.11 -3.81 -7.31
N ALA A 86 15.32 -3.03 -8.06
CA ALA A 86 15.72 -1.76 -8.65
C ALA A 86 14.56 -0.77 -8.65
N LEU A 87 14.86 0.48 -8.28
CA LEU A 87 13.91 1.58 -8.19
C LEU A 87 14.46 2.78 -8.96
N GLU A 88 13.65 3.37 -9.83
CA GLU A 88 13.95 4.63 -10.49
C GLU A 88 13.18 5.76 -9.81
N ILE A 89 13.91 6.75 -9.30
CA ILE A 89 13.31 7.90 -8.62
C ILE A 89 12.85 8.92 -9.67
N GLY A 90 11.55 9.16 -9.70
CA GLY A 90 10.90 10.15 -10.55
C GLY A 90 10.62 11.48 -9.83
N PRO A 91 9.70 12.29 -10.38
CA PRO A 91 9.30 13.57 -9.80
C PRO A 91 8.74 13.44 -8.38
N GLU A 92 8.90 14.50 -7.60
CA GLU A 92 8.38 14.59 -6.24
C GLU A 92 6.88 14.86 -6.24
N ILE A 93 6.10 14.03 -5.52
CA ILE A 93 4.65 14.21 -5.37
C ILE A 93 4.37 15.23 -4.26
N ASP A 94 5.04 15.04 -3.12
CA ASP A 94 5.05 15.91 -1.95
C ASP A 94 6.46 15.86 -1.33
N PRO A 95 6.85 16.86 -0.50
CA PRO A 95 8.17 16.89 0.13
C PRO A 95 8.52 15.56 0.80
N GLY A 96 9.57 14.89 0.35
CA GLY A 96 10.04 13.61 0.84
C GLY A 96 9.32 12.37 0.30
N VAL A 97 8.42 12.52 -0.67
CA VAL A 97 7.65 11.42 -1.29
C VAL A 97 7.75 11.50 -2.82
N PRO A 98 8.77 10.87 -3.43
CA PRO A 98 8.88 10.79 -4.87
C PRO A 98 7.94 9.74 -5.46
N MET A 99 7.62 9.92 -6.74
CA MET A 99 7.13 8.85 -7.59
C MET A 99 8.28 7.89 -7.91
N ILE A 100 8.02 6.59 -7.90
CA ILE A 100 9.04 5.56 -8.11
C ILE A 100 8.59 4.65 -9.24
N ARG A 101 9.46 4.36 -10.22
CA ARG A 101 9.21 3.31 -11.22
C ARG A 101 9.96 2.05 -10.85
N ALA A 102 9.31 0.90 -11.03
CA ALA A 102 9.87 -0.43 -10.78
C ALA A 102 9.20 -1.45 -11.72
N LEU A 103 9.72 -2.69 -11.74
CA LEU A 103 9.11 -3.84 -12.45
C LEU A 103 8.49 -3.50 -13.82
N GLY A 104 9.30 -2.97 -14.74
CA GLY A 104 8.82 -2.53 -16.05
C GLY A 104 8.04 -1.22 -15.95
N ASN A 105 6.70 -1.29 -15.94
CA ASN A 105 5.82 -0.13 -15.98
C ASN A 105 5.09 0.15 -14.66
N LEU A 106 5.46 -0.52 -13.56
CA LEU A 106 4.85 -0.29 -12.25
C LEU A 106 5.34 1.05 -11.69
N VAL A 107 4.38 1.89 -11.31
CA VAL A 107 4.61 3.18 -10.65
C VAL A 107 4.11 3.11 -9.22
N LEU A 108 4.95 3.56 -8.28
CA LEU A 108 4.72 3.50 -6.85
C LEU A 108 4.79 4.90 -6.23
N ALA A 109 3.99 5.15 -5.21
CA ALA A 109 4.23 6.22 -4.24
C ALA A 109 4.22 5.62 -2.84
N LEU A 110 5.37 5.70 -2.16
CA LEU A 110 5.60 5.10 -0.85
C LEU A 110 5.60 6.19 0.22
N LYS A 111 4.44 6.46 0.81
CA LYS A 111 4.26 7.57 1.76
C LYS A 111 4.54 7.11 3.19
N SER A 112 5.58 7.65 3.82
CA SER A 112 5.74 7.51 5.28
C SER A 112 4.59 8.21 6.04
N GLY A 113 4.28 7.74 7.25
CA GLY A 113 3.07 8.14 8.00
C GLY A 113 2.86 9.65 8.13
N ASN A 114 3.91 10.40 8.44
CA ASN A 114 3.85 11.85 8.71
C ASN A 114 4.05 12.75 7.48
N PHE A 115 4.18 12.17 6.29
CA PHE A 115 4.47 12.90 5.05
C PHE A 115 3.21 13.17 4.24
N GLY A 116 3.24 14.24 3.45
CA GLY A 116 2.20 14.60 2.49
C GLY A 116 0.97 15.31 3.06
N GLY A 117 0.27 16.02 2.19
CA GLY A 117 -0.91 16.81 2.52
C GLY A 117 -2.22 16.00 2.62
N PRO A 118 -3.33 16.63 3.04
CA PRO A 118 -4.63 15.97 3.18
C PRO A 118 -5.18 15.41 1.87
N ASP A 119 -4.73 15.92 0.73
CA ASP A 119 -5.09 15.54 -0.63
C ASP A 119 -4.01 14.69 -1.33
N PHE A 120 -3.03 14.16 -0.58
CA PHE A 120 -1.90 13.39 -1.11
C PHE A 120 -2.34 12.26 -2.06
N PHE A 121 -3.32 11.44 -1.68
CA PHE A 121 -3.75 10.30 -2.51
C PHE A 121 -4.31 10.75 -3.86
N ALA A 122 -5.07 11.84 -3.88
CA ALA A 122 -5.62 12.40 -5.11
C ALA A 122 -4.51 12.99 -6.01
N ARG A 123 -3.56 13.73 -5.42
CA ARG A 123 -2.39 14.26 -6.14
C ARG A 123 -1.54 13.15 -6.73
N ALA A 124 -1.20 12.15 -5.92
CA ALA A 124 -0.40 11.00 -6.36
C ALA A 124 -1.08 10.29 -7.53
N ALA A 125 -2.38 9.99 -7.43
CA ALA A 125 -3.14 9.35 -8.50
C ALA A 125 -3.12 10.17 -9.80
N ALA A 126 -3.40 11.48 -9.72
CA ALA A 126 -3.39 12.37 -10.88
C ALA A 126 -2.00 12.47 -11.54
N MET A 127 -0.93 12.59 -10.75
CA MET A 127 0.44 12.63 -11.27
C MET A 127 0.83 11.32 -11.97
N MET A 128 0.43 10.18 -11.41
CA MET A 128 0.72 8.87 -12.00
C MET A 128 -0.08 8.59 -13.29
N GLU A 129 -1.21 9.26 -13.51
CA GLU A 129 -1.95 9.18 -14.78
C GLU A 129 -1.28 9.95 -15.91
N GLY A 130 -0.70 11.11 -15.59
CA GLY A 130 -0.05 11.99 -16.56
C GLY A 130 1.35 11.55 -16.98
N GLY A 131 1.97 10.59 -16.30
CA GLY A 131 3.36 10.16 -16.52
C GLY A 131 3.57 9.12 -17.63
N ARG A 132 2.71 9.12 -18.66
CA ARG A 132 2.81 8.24 -19.83
C ARG A 132 3.80 8.76 -20.86
#